data_AF-A0A712HHD9-F1
#
_entry.id   AF-A0A712HHD9-F1
#
_cell.length_a   1.000
_cell.length_b   1.000
_cell.length_c   1.000
_cell.angle_alpha   90.00
_cell.angle_beta   90.00
_cell.angle_gamma   90.00
#
_symmetry.space_group_name_H-M   'P 1'
#
loop_
_entity.id
_entity.type
_entity.pdbx_description
1 polymer ?
#
loop_
_entity_poly.entity_id
_entity_poly.type
_entity_poly.pdbx_seq_one_letter_code
_entity_poly.pdbx_strand_id
1 'polypeptide(L)'
;MATTIPERVMQETMDYHALNAMLNLYDKAGHIQFDKDQQAIDAFFATHVRPHSVTFASQHERLETLVREGYYDDAVLARYNRAFVLRLFEHAHASG
;
A
#
# COMPACT_ATOMS: atom_id res chain seq x y z
N MET A 1 -26.04 -4.44 -39.83
CA MET A 1 -26.32 -3.53 -38.70
C MET A 1 -25.93 -4.27 -37.43
N ALA A 2 -24.71 -4.07 -36.94
CA ALA A 2 -24.25 -4.69 -35.70
C ALA A 2 -24.52 -3.71 -34.56
N THR A 3 -25.46 -4.06 -33.68
CA THR A 3 -25.79 -3.29 -32.49
C THR A 3 -24.79 -3.66 -31.41
N THR A 4 -23.74 -2.86 -31.25
CA THR A 4 -22.82 -2.99 -30.12
C THR A 4 -23.52 -2.46 -28.87
N ILE A 5 -23.90 -3.37 -27.98
CA ILE A 5 -24.36 -3.03 -26.63
C ILE A 5 -23.15 -2.46 -25.89
N PRO A 6 -23.23 -1.25 -25.30
CA PRO A 6 -22.15 -0.76 -24.45
C PRO A 6 -22.13 -1.64 -23.21
N GLU A 7 -21.18 -2.56 -23.17
CA GLU A 7 -20.83 -3.28 -21.95
C GLU A 7 -20.41 -2.21 -20.93
N ARG A 8 -21.19 -2.09 -19.85
CA ARG A 8 -20.82 -1.20 -18.74
C ARG A 8 -19.46 -1.64 -18.25
N VAL A 9 -18.45 -0.81 -18.46
CA VAL A 9 -17.13 -0.92 -17.83
C VAL A 9 -17.35 -0.72 -16.33
N MET A 10 -17.70 -1.78 -15.62
CA MET A 10 -17.69 -1.83 -14.17
C MET A 10 -16.24 -2.01 -13.70
N GLN A 11 -15.35 -1.10 -14.08
CA GLN A 11 -13.97 -1.07 -13.59
C GLN A 11 -13.28 0.29 -13.77
N GLU A 12 -14.01 1.42 -13.74
CA GLU A 12 -13.41 2.74 -13.98
C GLU A 12 -12.79 3.43 -12.74
N THR A 13 -12.90 2.87 -11.53
CA THR A 13 -12.48 3.57 -10.29
C THR A 13 -11.32 2.94 -9.53
N MET A 14 -10.59 2.00 -10.12
CA MET A 14 -9.54 1.23 -9.42
C MET A 14 -8.16 1.25 -10.10
N ASP A 15 -7.99 1.97 -11.22
CA ASP A 15 -6.67 2.12 -11.83
C ASP A 15 -5.92 3.31 -11.23
N TYR A 16 -5.09 3.03 -10.22
CA TYR A 16 -4.23 4.02 -9.58
C TYR A 16 -3.21 4.63 -10.56
N HIS A 17 -2.83 3.94 -11.65
CA HIS A 17 -1.97 4.54 -12.68
C HIS A 17 -2.70 5.61 -13.47
N ALA A 18 -3.96 5.38 -13.83
CA ALA A 18 -4.79 6.38 -14.51
C ALA A 18 -5.03 7.61 -13.63
N LEU A 19 -5.28 7.41 -12.33
CA LEU A 19 -5.44 8.51 -11.35
C LEU A 19 -4.15 9.34 -11.23
N ASN A 20 -2.98 8.71 -11.10
CA ASN A 20 -1.70 9.41 -11.08
C ASN A 20 -1.41 10.14 -12.40
N ALA A 21 -1.80 9.57 -13.55
CA ALA A 21 -1.65 10.21 -14.85
C ALA A 21 -2.44 11.52 -14.98
N MET A 22 -3.48 11.74 -14.17
CA MET A 22 -4.24 13.00 -14.16
C MET A 22 -3.41 14.20 -13.69
N LEU A 23 -2.29 13.99 -12.98
CA LEU A 23 -1.35 15.07 -12.63
C LEU A 23 -0.70 15.71 -13.87
N ASN A 24 -0.68 15.02 -15.01
CA ASN A 24 -0.18 15.55 -16.27
C ASN A 24 -1.23 16.34 -17.06
N LEU A 25 -2.45 16.49 -16.53
CA LEU A 25 -3.55 17.20 -17.18
C LEU A 25 -3.87 18.50 -16.45
N TYR A 26 -3.98 19.57 -17.23
CA TYR A 26 -4.43 20.87 -16.75
C TYR A 26 -5.92 21.06 -17.02
N ASP A 27 -6.62 21.67 -16.08
CA ASP A 27 -8.01 22.10 -16.28
C ASP A 27 -8.10 23.32 -17.22
N LYS A 28 -9.32 23.80 -17.48
CA LYS A 28 -9.57 24.96 -18.34
C LYS A 28 -8.95 26.27 -17.82
N ALA A 29 -8.60 26.33 -16.53
CA ALA A 29 -7.95 27.46 -15.89
C ALA A 29 -6.43 27.27 -15.74
N GLY A 30 -5.87 26.14 -16.21
CA GLY A 30 -4.44 25.85 -16.10
C GLY A 30 -4.03 25.28 -14.73
N HIS A 31 -4.94 24.70 -13.95
CA HIS A 31 -4.62 24.09 -12.66
C HIS A 31 -4.43 22.57 -12.76
N ILE A 32 -3.59 22.04 -11.88
CA ILE A 32 -3.34 20.59 -11.69
C ILE A 32 -4.34 20.04 -10.66
N GLN A 33 -4.84 18.84 -10.91
CA GLN A 33 -5.79 18.12 -10.04
C GLN A 33 -5.05 17.31 -8.96
N PHE A 34 -4.45 17.97 -7.97
CA PHE A 34 -3.64 17.29 -6.93
C PHE A 34 -4.42 16.26 -6.10
N ASP A 35 -5.74 16.39 -5.98
CA ASP A 35 -6.60 15.41 -5.28
C ASP A 35 -6.55 14.02 -5.91
N LYS A 36 -6.20 13.94 -7.20
CA LYS A 36 -6.10 12.68 -7.95
C LYS A 36 -4.91 11.84 -7.54
N ASP A 37 -3.85 12.47 -7.05
CA ASP A 37 -2.71 11.74 -6.49
C ASP A 37 -3.09 11.05 -5.17
N GLN A 38 -3.82 11.75 -4.30
CA GLN A 38 -4.33 11.14 -3.07
C GLN A 38 -5.29 9.97 -3.37
N GLN A 39 -6.18 10.12 -4.36
CA GLN A 39 -7.04 9.03 -4.82
C GLN A 39 -6.22 7.85 -5.37
N ALA A 40 -5.12 8.12 -6.08
CA ALA A 40 -4.22 7.09 -6.58
C ALA A 40 -3.58 6.29 -5.43
N ILE A 41 -3.13 6.98 -4.38
CA ILE A 41 -2.59 6.35 -3.16
C ILE A 41 -3.64 5.44 -2.53
N ASP A 42 -4.85 5.95 -2.29
CA ASP A 42 -5.93 5.17 -1.65
C ASP A 42 -6.29 3.92 -2.48
N ALA A 43 -6.39 4.07 -3.80
CA ALA A 43 -6.66 2.98 -4.74
C ALA A 43 -5.50 1.97 -4.80
N PHE A 44 -4.25 2.41 -4.77
CA PHE A 44 -3.08 1.55 -4.75
C PHE A 44 -3.04 0.69 -3.47
N PHE A 45 -3.27 1.30 -2.32
CA PHE A 45 -3.35 0.57 -1.06
C PHE A 45 -4.51 -0.44 -1.05
N ALA A 46 -5.67 -0.06 -1.61
CA ALA A 46 -6.86 -0.93 -1.65
C ALA A 46 -6.72 -2.12 -2.59
N THR A 47 -6.18 -1.91 -3.78
CA THR A 47 -6.19 -2.89 -4.86
C THR A 47 -4.91 -3.71 -4.95
N HIS A 48 -3.79 -3.17 -4.46
CA HIS A 48 -2.48 -3.80 -4.61
C HIS A 48 -1.81 -4.06 -3.26
N VAL A 49 -1.57 -3.04 -2.44
CA VAL A 49 -0.75 -3.22 -1.22
C VAL A 49 -1.45 -4.14 -0.22
N ARG A 50 -2.67 -3.83 0.22
CA ARG A 50 -3.37 -4.64 1.23
C ARG A 50 -3.61 -6.09 0.80
N PRO A 51 -4.07 -6.39 -0.44
CA PRO A 51 -4.29 -7.77 -0.86
C PRO A 51 -3.02 -8.64 -0.96
N HIS A 52 -1.85 -8.03 -1.17
CA HIS A 52 -0.57 -8.75 -1.34
C HIS A 52 0.37 -8.62 -0.13
N SER A 53 -0.08 -7.96 0.95
CA SER A 53 0.68 -7.82 2.19
C SER A 53 0.37 -8.98 3.15
N VAL A 54 1.41 -9.55 3.74
CA VAL A 54 1.26 -10.59 4.76
C VAL A 54 0.94 -9.96 6.11
N THR A 55 -0.17 -10.36 6.72
CA THR A 55 -0.55 -10.01 8.09
C THR A 55 -0.24 -11.16 9.04
N PHE A 56 0.40 -10.86 10.17
CA PHE A 56 0.71 -11.83 11.23
C PHE A 56 -0.18 -11.57 12.45
N ALA A 57 -0.38 -12.56 13.33
CA ALA A 57 -1.21 -12.38 14.52
C ALA A 57 -0.54 -11.47 15.57
N SER A 58 0.79 -11.39 15.56
CA SER A 58 1.54 -10.46 16.40
C SER A 58 2.89 -10.05 15.79
N GLN A 59 3.46 -8.94 16.27
CA GLN A 59 4.83 -8.54 15.90
C GLN A 59 5.88 -9.57 16.33
N HIS A 60 5.62 -10.29 17.43
CA HIS A 60 6.52 -11.35 17.89
C HIS A 60 6.59 -12.50 16.88
N GLU A 61 5.43 -13.02 16.48
CA GLU A 61 5.30 -14.11 15.50
C GLU A 61 5.86 -13.70 14.13
N ARG A 62 5.62 -12.46 13.71
CA ARG A 62 6.21 -11.89 12.49
C ARG A 62 7.73 -11.99 12.50
N LEU A 63 8.37 -11.48 13.56
CA LEU A 63 9.83 -11.46 13.64
C LEU A 63 10.42 -12.88 13.71
N GLU A 64 9.80 -13.80 14.45
CA GLU A 64 10.24 -15.21 14.48
C GLU A 64 10.12 -15.86 13.10
N THR A 65 9.02 -15.63 12.40
CA THR A 65 8.79 -16.22 11.07
C THR A 65 9.78 -15.66 10.05
N LEU A 66 9.98 -14.34 10.04
CA LEU A 66 10.93 -13.70 9.13
C LEU A 66 12.38 -14.14 9.37
N VAL A 67 12.79 -14.38 10.63
CA VAL A 67 14.12 -14.93 10.93
C VAL A 67 14.20 -16.40 10.50
N ARG A 68 13.22 -17.21 10.86
CA ARG A 68 13.19 -18.65 10.55
C ARG A 68 13.22 -18.93 9.04
N GLU A 69 12.54 -18.11 8.26
CA GLU A 69 12.50 -18.21 6.79
C GLU A 69 13.67 -17.50 6.10
N GLY A 70 14.59 -16.90 6.87
CA GLY A 70 15.82 -16.29 6.35
C GLY A 70 15.64 -14.91 5.72
N TYR A 71 14.52 -14.23 5.96
CA TYR A 71 14.29 -12.85 5.52
C TYR A 71 14.97 -11.83 6.43
N TYR A 72 14.94 -12.04 7.74
CA TYR A 72 15.54 -11.15 8.74
C TYR A 72 16.78 -11.78 9.37
N ASP A 73 17.81 -10.96 9.58
CA ASP A 73 19.03 -11.36 10.28
C ASP A 73 18.82 -11.28 11.81
N ASP A 74 18.88 -12.43 12.46
CA ASP A 74 18.76 -12.53 13.91
C ASP A 74 19.89 -11.81 14.66
N ALA A 75 21.08 -11.72 14.05
CA ALA A 75 22.23 -11.07 14.67
C ALA A 75 21.99 -9.57 14.95
N VAL A 76 21.11 -8.93 14.17
CA VAL A 76 20.69 -7.53 14.42
C VAL A 76 19.75 -7.47 15.62
N LEU A 77 18.76 -8.38 15.67
CA LEU A 77 17.74 -8.40 16.72
C LEU A 77 18.33 -8.79 18.08
N ALA A 78 19.29 -9.72 18.11
CA ALA A 78 19.96 -10.23 19.30
C ALA A 78 20.76 -9.16 20.08
N ARG A 79 21.05 -8.00 19.45
CA ARG A 79 21.73 -6.87 20.10
C ARG A 79 20.83 -6.07 21.04
N TYR A 80 19.52 -6.33 21.02
CA TYR A 80 18.53 -5.58 21.78
C TYR A 80 17.65 -6.52 22.61
N ASN A 81 17.11 -5.99 23.70
CA ASN A 81 16.05 -6.70 24.42
C ASN A 81 14.82 -6.85 23.51
N ARG A 82 14.27 -8.06 23.39
CA ARG A 82 13.10 -8.33 22.54
C ARG A 82 11.92 -7.41 22.85
N ALA A 83 11.65 -7.09 24.11
CA ALA A 83 10.57 -6.18 24.48
C ALA A 83 10.80 -4.74 23.98
N PHE A 84 12.06 -4.30 23.90
CA PHE A 84 12.38 -3.00 23.28
C PHE A 84 12.11 -3.03 21.78
N VAL A 85 12.54 -4.08 21.08
CA VAL A 85 12.30 -4.23 19.64
C VAL A 85 10.79 -4.18 19.34
N LEU A 86 9.98 -4.93 20.08
CA LEU A 86 8.52 -4.93 19.90
C LEU A 86 7.90 -3.54 20.11
N ARG A 87 8.30 -2.84 21.18
CA ARG A 87 7.83 -1.45 21.42
C ARG A 87 8.27 -0.48 20.33
N LEU A 88 9.45 -0.67 19.76
CA LEU A 88 9.93 0.18 18.67
C LEU A 88 9.09 0.00 17.40
N PHE A 89 8.74 -1.24 17.04
CA PHE A 89 7.83 -1.50 15.93
C PHE A 89 6.43 -0.94 16.18
N GLU A 90 5.90 -1.10 17.40
CA GLU A 90 4.61 -0.51 17.79
C GLU A 90 4.63 1.02 17.66
N HIS A 91 5.67 1.68 18.17
CA HIS A 91 5.85 3.12 18.05
C HIS A 91 5.93 3.56 16.58
N ALA A 92 6.68 2.83 15.74
CA ALA A 92 6.79 3.14 14.32
C ALA A 92 5.44 3.05 13.60
N HIS A 93 4.62 2.05 13.91
CA HIS A 93 3.27 1.91 13.33
C HIS A 93 2.28 2.99 13.81
N ALA A 94 2.48 3.55 15.00
CA ALA A 94 1.63 4.59 15.57
C ALA A 94 2.05 6.03 15.21
N SER A 95 3.22 6.23 14.60
CA SER A 95 3.80 7.55 14.33
C SER A 95 3.63 8.02 12.87
N GLY A 96 2.83 7.30 12.08
CA GLY A 96 2.56 7.59 10.67
C GLY A 96 1.12 7.99 10.42
#